data_AF-A0A7Y5XZ02-F1
#
_entry.id   AF-A0A7Y5XZ02-F1
#
_cell.length_a   1.000
_cell.length_b   1.000
_cell.length_c   1.000
_cell.angle_alpha   90.00
_cell.angle_beta   90.00
_cell.angle_gamma   90.00
#
_symmetry.space_group_name_H-M   'P 1'
#
loop_
_entity.id
_entity.type
_entity.pdbx_description
1 polymer ?
#
loop_
_entity_poly.entity_id
_entity_poly.type
_entity_poly.pdbx_seq_one_letter_code
_entity_poly.pdbx_strand_id
1 'polypeptide(L)'
;MEPDANARAQLLLTANLEIGLHEQTRLQPEIREALDAAYVTQDALGRRILDALLPRGTRARRAVPDPLAAAALHRIGTRIEGHGAELARGVITRSLMVLSLPGRILYLGAHLADPFPEALRAITDQDLEALIGHFEPAVPTDDCGARDWSALTQRMHYILHLFRSWHERPELASAPFTAAQLTSIRAGAIPTGDL
;
A
#
# COMPACT_ATOMS: atom_id res chain seq x y z
N MET A 1 -13.96 -5.71 32.76
CA MET A 1 -13.32 -4.56 32.09
C MET A 1 -11.95 -4.41 32.72
N GLU A 2 -10.89 -4.35 31.92
CA GLU A 2 -9.51 -4.13 32.38
C GLU A 2 -9.37 -2.72 32.98
N PRO A 3 -9.05 -2.58 34.29
CA PRO A 3 -8.94 -1.29 34.95
C PRO A 3 -7.67 -0.52 34.55
N ASP A 4 -6.56 -1.19 34.24
CA ASP A 4 -5.34 -0.51 33.80
C ASP A 4 -5.53 0.02 32.36
N ALA A 5 -5.36 1.33 32.21
CA ALA A 5 -5.48 1.98 30.91
C ALA A 5 -4.43 1.48 29.91
N ASN A 6 -3.22 1.15 30.39
CA ASN A 6 -2.15 0.65 29.54
C ASN A 6 -2.46 -0.77 29.05
N ALA A 7 -2.72 -1.70 29.98
CA ALA A 7 -3.11 -3.06 29.64
C ALA A 7 -4.34 -3.09 28.70
N ARG A 8 -5.34 -2.24 28.97
CA ARG A 8 -6.53 -2.13 28.11
C ARG A 8 -6.17 -1.68 26.69
N ALA A 9 -5.31 -0.67 26.52
CA ALA A 9 -4.90 -0.19 25.21
C ALA A 9 -4.15 -1.29 24.42
N GLN A 10 -3.25 -2.02 25.10
CA GLN A 10 -2.53 -3.14 24.48
C GLN A 10 -3.48 -4.27 24.06
N LEU A 11 -4.41 -4.71 24.91
CA LEU A 11 -5.40 -5.73 24.57
C LEU A 11 -6.29 -5.31 23.38
N LEU A 12 -6.72 -4.05 23.33
CA LEU A 12 -7.49 -3.51 22.21
C LEU A 12 -6.67 -3.47 20.92
N LEU A 13 -5.38 -3.09 21.00
CA LEU A 13 -4.49 -3.11 19.86
C LEU A 13 -4.28 -4.55 19.35
N THR A 14 -4.04 -5.52 20.25
CA THR A 14 -3.93 -6.94 19.89
C THR A 14 -5.16 -7.41 19.14
N ALA A 15 -6.36 -7.19 19.69
CA ALA A 15 -7.60 -7.58 19.04
C ALA A 15 -7.76 -6.95 17.65
N ASN A 16 -7.47 -5.64 17.51
CA ASN A 16 -7.54 -4.95 16.22
C ASN A 16 -6.54 -5.51 15.21
N LEU A 17 -5.32 -5.85 15.64
CA LEU A 17 -4.29 -6.41 14.77
C LEU A 17 -4.58 -7.85 14.37
N GLU A 18 -5.16 -8.67 15.24
CA GLU A 18 -5.57 -10.04 14.92
C GLU A 18 -6.72 -10.05 13.91
N ILE A 19 -7.73 -9.20 14.12
CA ILE A 19 -8.82 -9.00 13.15
C ILE A 19 -8.24 -8.50 11.82
N GLY A 20 -7.36 -7.49 11.89
CA GLY A 20 -6.66 -6.95 10.73
C GLY A 20 -5.90 -8.03 9.98
N LEU A 21 -5.10 -8.85 10.67
CA LEU A 21 -4.33 -9.94 10.08
C LEU A 21 -5.23 -10.98 9.42
N HIS A 22 -6.32 -11.36 10.08
CA HIS A 22 -7.30 -12.29 9.51
C HIS A 22 -7.86 -11.75 8.18
N GLU A 23 -8.34 -10.50 8.18
CA GLU A 23 -8.89 -9.86 6.99
C GLU A 23 -7.83 -9.65 5.89
N GLN A 24 -6.63 -9.20 6.24
CA GLN A 24 -5.53 -8.99 5.28
C GLN A 24 -5.05 -10.30 4.66
N THR A 25 -5.12 -11.41 5.39
CA THR A 25 -4.82 -12.75 4.87
C THR A 25 -5.94 -13.22 3.94
N ARG A 26 -7.21 -13.01 4.34
CA ARG A 26 -8.37 -13.35 3.53
C ARG A 26 -8.38 -12.62 2.18
N LEU A 27 -8.02 -11.33 2.18
CA LEU A 27 -7.94 -10.46 0.99
C LEU A 27 -6.66 -10.62 0.16
N GLN A 28 -5.71 -11.46 0.62
CA GLN A 28 -4.42 -11.62 -0.03
C GLN A 28 -4.51 -12.01 -1.52
N PRO A 29 -5.39 -12.93 -1.98
CA PRO A 29 -5.46 -13.26 -3.41
C PRO A 29 -6.01 -12.09 -4.24
N GLU A 30 -7.06 -11.40 -3.78
CA GLU A 30 -7.65 -10.26 -4.50
C GLU A 30 -6.69 -9.07 -4.56
N ILE A 31 -5.96 -8.80 -3.48
CA ILE A 31 -4.93 -7.75 -3.46
C ILE A 31 -3.82 -8.06 -4.46
N ARG A 32 -3.36 -9.31 -4.54
CA ARG A 32 -2.36 -9.72 -5.53
C ARG A 32 -2.88 -9.58 -6.94
N GLU A 33 -4.08 -10.09 -7.21
CA GLU A 33 -4.70 -10.00 -8.53
C GLU A 33 -4.86 -8.55 -8.98
N ALA A 34 -5.36 -7.68 -8.10
CA ALA A 34 -5.55 -6.26 -8.42
C ALA A 34 -4.22 -5.54 -8.73
N LEU A 35 -3.18 -5.81 -7.93
CA LEU A 35 -1.86 -5.22 -8.15
C LEU A 35 -1.18 -5.79 -9.40
N ASP A 36 -1.26 -7.11 -9.62
CA ASP A 36 -0.72 -7.78 -10.80
C ASP A 36 -1.40 -7.29 -12.09
N ALA A 37 -2.73 -7.13 -12.07
CA ALA A 37 -3.49 -6.59 -13.20
C ALA A 37 -3.12 -5.12 -13.51
N ALA A 38 -2.89 -4.31 -12.49
CA ALA A 38 -2.38 -2.96 -12.65
C ALA A 38 -1.00 -2.97 -13.32
N TYR A 39 -0.09 -3.86 -12.90
CA TYR A 39 1.22 -4.00 -13.54
C TYR A 39 1.13 -4.43 -15.01
N VAL A 40 0.30 -5.43 -15.34
CA VAL A 40 0.13 -5.92 -16.72
C VAL A 40 -0.44 -4.84 -17.66
N THR A 41 -1.44 -4.09 -17.19
CA THR A 41 -2.08 -3.03 -17.97
C THR A 41 -1.10 -1.88 -18.26
N GLN A 42 -0.09 -1.71 -17.42
CA GLN A 42 0.85 -0.60 -17.49
C GLN A 42 2.13 -0.91 -18.24
N ASP A 43 2.59 -2.17 -18.26
CA ASP A 43 3.55 -2.61 -19.28
C ASP A 43 3.00 -2.34 -20.69
N ALA A 44 1.69 -2.54 -20.88
CA ALA A 44 1.03 -2.18 -22.13
C ALA A 44 0.99 -0.65 -22.38
N LEU A 45 0.85 0.17 -21.35
CA LEU A 45 0.94 1.64 -21.47
C LEU A 45 2.37 2.11 -21.78
N GLY A 46 3.38 1.56 -21.10
CA GLY A 46 4.79 1.84 -21.36
C GLY A 46 5.18 1.46 -22.79
N ARG A 47 4.71 0.30 -23.28
CA ARG A 47 4.85 -0.11 -24.68
C ARG A 47 4.16 0.86 -25.64
N ARG A 48 2.98 1.38 -25.31
CA ARG A 48 2.28 2.38 -26.14
C ARG A 48 2.98 3.73 -26.17
N ILE A 49 3.55 4.17 -25.05
CA ILE A 49 4.36 5.40 -24.98
C ILE A 49 5.66 5.23 -25.79
N LEU A 50 6.33 4.08 -25.66
CA LEU A 50 7.50 3.74 -26.46
C LEU A 50 7.16 3.69 -27.96
N ASP A 51 6.06 3.05 -28.33
CA ASP A 51 5.55 3.01 -29.71
C ASP A 51 5.18 4.42 -30.23
N ALA A 52 4.75 5.35 -29.37
CA ALA A 52 4.45 6.73 -29.76
C ALA A 52 5.71 7.59 -29.91
N LEU A 53 6.73 7.37 -29.06
CA LEU A 53 8.02 8.07 -29.11
C LEU A 53 8.95 7.52 -30.20
N LEU A 54 8.78 6.24 -30.56
CA LEU A 54 9.47 5.55 -31.66
C LEU A 54 8.43 4.92 -32.61
N PRO A 55 7.70 5.72 -33.39
CA PRO A 55 6.65 5.22 -34.28
C PRO A 55 7.16 4.15 -35.23
N ARG A 56 6.37 3.08 -35.40
CA ARG A 56 6.58 2.08 -36.48
C ARG A 56 6.56 2.82 -37.83
N GLY A 57 7.73 3.19 -38.34
CA GLY A 57 7.87 3.92 -39.62
C GLY A 57 8.97 4.98 -39.69
N THR A 58 9.68 5.30 -38.60
CA THR A 58 10.80 6.26 -38.65
C THR A 58 11.95 5.75 -39.53
N ARG A 59 12.59 6.68 -40.28
CA ARG A 59 13.66 6.38 -41.27
C ARG A 59 14.86 5.60 -40.69
N ALA A 60 15.03 5.57 -39.37
CA ALA A 60 16.05 4.79 -38.67
C ALA A 60 16.00 3.26 -38.93
N ARG A 61 14.85 2.71 -39.37
CA ARG A 61 14.73 1.27 -39.71
C ARG A 61 14.94 0.96 -41.21
N ARG A 62 15.03 1.97 -42.09
CA ARG A 62 15.10 1.78 -43.55
C ARG A 62 16.51 1.74 -44.14
N ALA A 63 17.55 1.93 -43.33
CA ALA A 63 18.87 1.43 -43.69
C ALA A 63 18.90 -0.05 -43.28
N VAL A 64 19.14 -0.96 -44.22
CA VAL A 64 19.23 -2.41 -43.93
C VAL A 64 20.13 -2.60 -42.70
N PRO A 65 19.60 -2.99 -41.53
CA PRO A 65 20.42 -3.14 -40.36
C PRO A 65 21.17 -4.45 -40.52
N ASP A 66 22.49 -4.41 -40.36
CA ASP A 66 23.29 -5.59 -40.05
C ASP A 66 22.55 -6.41 -38.98
N PRO A 67 22.31 -7.72 -39.19
CA PRO A 67 21.61 -8.58 -38.21
C PRO A 67 22.20 -8.47 -36.79
N LEU A 68 23.49 -8.14 -36.66
CA LEU A 68 24.12 -7.85 -35.36
C LEU A 68 23.63 -6.54 -34.73
N ALA A 69 23.42 -5.49 -35.52
CA ALA A 69 22.89 -4.20 -35.07
C ALA A 69 21.40 -4.30 -34.67
N ALA A 70 20.61 -5.09 -35.41
CA ALA A 70 19.23 -5.39 -35.04
C ALA A 70 19.14 -6.16 -33.71
N ALA A 71 20.00 -7.15 -33.51
CA ALA A 71 20.08 -7.89 -32.25
C ALA A 71 20.59 -7.03 -31.08
N ALA A 72 21.50 -6.09 -31.32
CA ALA A 72 21.98 -5.14 -30.32
C ALA A 72 20.87 -4.15 -29.92
N LEU A 73 20.16 -3.57 -30.89
CA LEU A 73 19.01 -2.69 -30.65
C LEU A 73 17.86 -3.42 -29.96
N HIS A 74 17.61 -4.69 -30.30
CA HIS A 74 16.62 -5.50 -29.60
C HIS A 74 17.02 -5.74 -28.15
N ARG A 75 18.29 -6.06 -27.87
CA ARG A 75 18.81 -6.20 -26.50
C ARG A 75 18.79 -4.90 -25.70
N ILE A 76 19.01 -3.76 -26.35
CA ILE A 76 18.89 -2.43 -25.73
C ILE A 76 17.41 -2.13 -25.46
N GLY A 77 16.52 -2.43 -26.40
CA GLY A 77 15.08 -2.31 -26.26
C GLY A 77 14.53 -3.13 -25.10
N THR A 78 14.90 -4.42 -24.99
CA THR A 78 14.48 -5.27 -23.87
C THR A 78 15.06 -4.82 -22.52
N ARG A 79 16.25 -4.22 -22.50
CA ARG A 79 16.80 -3.60 -21.29
C ARG A 79 16.06 -2.31 -20.89
N ILE A 80 15.66 -1.50 -21.85
CA ILE A 80 14.85 -0.30 -21.62
C ILE A 80 13.44 -0.68 -21.18
N GLU A 81 12.85 -1.73 -21.75
CA GLU A 81 11.58 -2.31 -21.30
C GLU A 81 11.65 -2.77 -19.85
N GLY A 82 12.72 -3.49 -19.46
CA GLY A 82 12.89 -3.96 -18.08
C GLY A 82 13.01 -2.83 -17.05
N HIS A 83 13.83 -1.81 -17.31
CA HIS A 83 14.00 -0.69 -16.38
C HIS A 83 12.81 0.29 -16.41
N GLY A 84 12.16 0.46 -17.57
CA GLY A 84 10.96 1.26 -17.71
C GLY A 84 9.77 0.65 -16.97
N ALA A 85 9.63 -0.68 -17.01
CA ALA A 85 8.61 -1.41 -16.25
C ALA A 85 8.83 -1.30 -14.75
N GLU A 86 10.07 -1.38 -14.25
CA GLU A 86 10.36 -1.18 -12.81
C GLU A 86 10.12 0.26 -12.34
N LEU A 87 10.47 1.26 -13.16
CA LEU A 87 10.22 2.67 -12.85
C LEU A 87 8.72 3.00 -12.89
N ALA A 88 7.98 2.49 -13.88
CA ALA A 88 6.53 2.62 -13.96
C ALA A 88 5.85 1.92 -12.79
N ARG A 89 6.27 0.69 -12.45
CA ARG A 89 5.84 -0.04 -11.25
C ARG A 89 6.05 0.80 -10.01
N GLY A 90 7.23 1.36 -9.78
CA GLY A 90 7.51 2.21 -8.63
C GLY A 90 6.65 3.49 -8.57
N VAL A 91 6.37 4.12 -9.71
CA VAL A 91 5.49 5.33 -9.77
C VAL A 91 4.03 4.98 -9.50
N ILE A 92 3.52 3.87 -10.03
CA ILE A 92 2.10 3.49 -9.87
C ILE A 92 1.86 2.83 -8.52
N THR A 93 2.77 2.01 -8.03
CA THR A 93 2.71 1.52 -6.64
C THR A 93 2.58 2.72 -5.70
N ARG A 94 3.35 3.80 -5.88
CA ARG A 94 3.15 5.05 -5.13
C ARG A 94 1.78 5.73 -5.35
N SER A 95 1.20 5.65 -6.55
CA SER A 95 -0.12 6.20 -6.86
C SER A 95 -1.29 5.38 -6.31
N LEU A 96 -1.15 4.06 -6.18
CA LEU A 96 -2.14 3.15 -5.58
C LEU A 96 -1.97 3.05 -4.05
N MET A 97 -0.78 3.36 -3.53
CA MET A 97 -0.45 3.38 -2.11
C MET A 97 -0.86 4.69 -1.45
N VAL A 98 -2.11 5.09 -1.65
CA VAL A 98 -2.70 6.26 -1.00
C VAL A 98 -3.91 5.82 -0.20
N LEU A 99 -3.90 6.09 1.10
CA LEU A 99 -5.03 5.88 1.99
C LEU A 99 -5.54 7.25 2.44
N SER A 100 -6.79 7.56 2.08
CA SER A 100 -7.47 8.76 2.58
C SER A 100 -8.20 8.41 3.87
N LEU A 101 -7.87 9.13 4.94
CA LEU A 101 -8.52 9.07 6.24
C LEU A 101 -9.16 10.45 6.52
N PRO A 102 -10.10 10.54 7.47
CA PRO A 102 -10.65 11.82 7.90
C PRO A 102 -9.52 12.80 8.25
N GLY A 103 -9.47 13.92 7.53
CA GLY A 103 -8.47 14.98 7.72
C GLY A 103 -7.04 14.68 7.28
N ARG A 104 -6.75 13.50 6.67
CA ARG A 104 -5.38 13.19 6.23
C ARG A 104 -5.28 12.21 5.08
N ILE A 105 -4.32 12.46 4.19
CA ILE A 105 -3.90 11.53 3.16
C ILE A 105 -2.58 10.89 3.60
N LEU A 106 -2.53 9.56 3.62
CA LEU A 106 -1.36 8.76 3.93
C LEU A 106 -0.82 8.11 2.68
N TYR A 107 0.50 8.09 2.54
CA TYR A 107 1.20 7.37 1.48
C TYR A 107 1.77 6.08 2.07
N LEU A 108 1.24 4.92 1.67
CA LEU A 108 1.57 3.63 2.27
C LEU A 108 3.03 3.20 2.05
N GLY A 109 3.70 3.83 1.07
CA GLY A 109 5.12 3.63 0.80
C GLY A 109 6.05 4.63 1.50
N ALA A 110 5.51 5.54 2.32
CA ALA A 110 6.29 6.48 3.11
C ALA A 110 6.17 6.13 4.60
N HIS A 111 7.24 6.39 5.35
CA HIS A 111 7.23 6.23 6.80
C HIS A 111 6.12 7.07 7.47
N LEU A 112 5.40 6.45 8.41
CA LEU A 112 4.49 7.13 9.32
C LEU A 112 5.26 7.72 10.50
N ALA A 113 5.57 9.02 10.43
CA ALA A 113 6.28 9.75 11.49
C ALA A 113 5.42 10.06 12.73
N ASP A 114 4.21 9.51 12.83
CA ASP A 114 3.30 9.74 13.95
C ASP A 114 3.81 9.04 15.22
N PRO A 115 3.93 9.75 16.35
CA PRO A 115 4.42 9.14 17.58
C PRO A 115 3.41 8.13 18.13
N PHE A 116 3.92 7.11 18.82
CA PHE A 116 3.05 6.18 19.54
C PHE A 116 2.51 6.83 20.83
N PRO A 117 1.22 6.60 21.16
CA PRO A 117 0.64 7.01 22.44
C PRO A 117 1.41 6.44 23.62
N GLU A 118 1.37 7.13 24.76
CA GLU A 118 2.16 6.76 25.95
C GLU A 118 1.89 5.32 26.40
N ALA A 119 0.62 4.92 26.44
CA ALA A 119 0.18 3.58 26.79
C ALA A 119 0.75 2.48 25.87
N LEU A 120 1.16 2.84 24.65
CA LEU A 120 1.64 1.92 23.63
C LEU A 120 3.11 2.14 23.27
N ARG A 121 3.88 3.00 23.96
CA ARG A 121 5.32 3.15 23.69
C ARG A 121 6.11 1.93 24.17
N ALA A 122 5.85 1.50 25.40
CA ALA A 122 6.39 0.28 25.97
C ALA A 122 5.34 -0.83 25.86
N ILE A 123 5.68 -1.89 25.14
CA ILE A 123 4.84 -3.08 25.04
C ILE A 123 5.21 -4.03 26.17
N THR A 124 4.21 -4.47 26.92
CA THR A 124 4.37 -5.34 28.09
C THR A 124 3.52 -6.59 28.01
N ASP A 125 2.47 -6.56 27.18
CA ASP A 125 1.65 -7.72 26.84
C ASP A 125 2.45 -8.65 25.91
N GLN A 126 2.55 -9.92 26.30
CA GLN A 126 3.38 -10.91 25.60
C GLN A 126 2.81 -11.29 24.24
N ASP A 127 1.48 -11.36 24.13
CA ASP A 127 0.80 -11.71 22.87
C ASP A 127 0.97 -10.58 21.85
N LEU A 128 0.84 -9.33 22.28
CA LEU A 128 1.13 -8.16 21.46
C LEU A 128 2.60 -8.10 21.04
N GLU A 129 3.53 -8.34 21.97
CA GLU A 129 4.96 -8.36 21.66
C GLU A 129 5.29 -9.43 20.61
N ALA A 130 4.75 -10.64 20.76
CA ALA A 130 4.94 -11.72 19.81
C ALA A 130 4.35 -11.39 18.43
N LEU A 131 3.15 -10.80 18.38
CA LEU A 131 2.51 -10.39 17.15
C LEU A 131 3.30 -9.29 16.43
N ILE A 132 3.80 -8.30 17.18
CA ILE A 132 4.65 -7.24 16.64
C ILE A 132 5.95 -7.84 16.09
N GLY A 133 6.60 -8.72 16.85
CA GLY A 133 7.84 -9.38 16.44
C GLY A 133 7.73 -10.22 15.16
N HIS A 134 6.52 -10.66 14.78
CA HIS A 134 6.31 -11.37 13.52
C HIS A 134 6.43 -10.48 12.27
N PHE A 135 6.13 -9.18 12.41
CA PHE A 135 6.09 -8.23 11.30
C PHE A 135 7.16 -7.16 11.35
N GLU A 136 7.79 -6.94 12.50
CA GLU A 136 8.97 -6.10 12.61
C GLU A 136 10.19 -6.74 11.92
N PRO A 137 10.99 -5.95 11.17
CA PRO A 137 12.23 -6.45 10.61
C PRO A 137 13.24 -6.80 11.69
N ALA A 138 14.04 -7.84 11.44
CA ALA A 138 15.07 -8.32 12.38
C ALA A 138 16.12 -7.25 12.72
N VAL A 139 16.36 -6.31 11.79
CA VAL A 139 17.15 -5.10 12.06
C VAL A 139 16.16 -3.95 12.25
N PRO A 140 16.10 -3.35 13.45
CA PRO A 140 15.19 -2.23 13.71
C PRO A 140 15.41 -1.10 12.71
N THR A 141 14.31 -0.56 12.21
CA THR A 141 14.27 0.60 11.33
C THR A 141 13.12 1.48 11.77
N ASP A 142 13.31 2.79 11.69
CA ASP A 142 12.21 3.71 11.92
C ASP A 142 11.24 3.71 10.73
N ASP A 143 11.70 3.39 9.51
CA ASP A 143 10.86 3.39 8.31
C ASP A 143 9.95 2.15 8.22
N CYS A 144 8.64 2.39 8.23
CA CYS A 144 7.59 1.38 8.11
C CYS A 144 6.90 1.39 6.74
N GLY A 145 7.35 2.24 5.80
CA GLY A 145 6.80 2.33 4.45
C GLY A 145 6.96 1.02 3.68
N ALA A 146 5.86 0.53 3.11
CA ALA A 146 5.88 -0.68 2.31
C ALA A 146 6.41 -0.40 0.89
N ARG A 147 7.30 -1.25 0.38
CA ARG A 147 7.79 -1.17 -1.01
C ARG A 147 6.92 -1.99 -1.96
N ASP A 148 6.39 -3.10 -1.45
CA ASP A 148 5.47 -3.98 -2.16
C ASP A 148 4.26 -4.25 -1.27
N TRP A 149 3.15 -3.57 -1.57
CA TRP A 149 1.90 -3.74 -0.84
C TRP A 149 1.28 -5.13 -1.03
N SER A 150 1.69 -5.90 -2.05
CA SER A 150 1.22 -7.28 -2.24
C SER A 150 1.86 -8.23 -1.21
N ALA A 151 3.02 -7.89 -0.66
CA ALA A 151 3.70 -8.67 0.36
C ALA A 151 3.02 -8.48 1.72
N LEU A 152 2.38 -9.55 2.24
CA LEU A 152 1.63 -9.51 3.50
C LEU A 152 2.46 -8.95 4.66
N THR A 153 3.72 -9.39 4.81
CA THR A 153 4.60 -8.95 5.89
C THR A 153 4.85 -7.44 5.85
N GLN A 154 5.13 -6.87 4.67
CA GLN A 154 5.36 -5.42 4.54
C GLN A 154 4.07 -4.63 4.79
N ARG A 155 2.94 -5.14 4.30
CA ARG A 155 1.62 -4.53 4.50
C ARG A 155 1.22 -4.53 5.98
N MET A 156 1.40 -5.66 6.66
CA MET A 156 1.11 -5.78 8.09
C MET A 156 2.06 -4.95 8.94
N HIS A 157 3.35 -4.84 8.58
CA HIS A 157 4.28 -3.93 9.24
C HIS A 157 3.77 -2.47 9.22
N TYR A 158 3.34 -1.98 8.06
CA TYR A 158 2.74 -0.64 7.95
C TYR A 158 1.44 -0.51 8.76
N ILE A 159 0.51 -1.47 8.62
CA ILE A 159 -0.78 -1.46 9.33
C ILE A 159 -0.60 -1.48 10.85
N LEU A 160 0.38 -2.23 11.35
CA LEU A 160 0.74 -2.25 12.77
C LEU A 160 1.14 -0.87 13.26
N HIS A 161 2.05 -0.20 12.55
CA HIS A 161 2.48 1.16 12.89
C HIS A 161 1.32 2.16 12.81
N LEU A 162 0.45 2.03 11.81
CA LEU A 162 -0.75 2.85 11.67
C LEU A 162 -1.70 2.67 12.86
N PHE A 163 -2.08 1.43 13.17
CA PHE A 163 -3.03 1.14 14.25
C PHE A 163 -2.47 1.55 15.61
N ARG A 164 -1.17 1.38 15.84
CA ARG A 164 -0.51 1.79 17.08
C ARG A 164 -0.43 3.32 17.21
N SER A 165 0.00 4.03 16.17
CA SER A 165 0.14 5.50 16.20
C SER A 165 -1.21 6.24 16.19
N TRP A 166 -2.26 5.62 15.64
CA TRP A 166 -3.60 6.22 15.59
C TRP A 166 -4.54 5.72 16.68
N HIS A 167 -4.10 4.82 17.57
CA HIS A 167 -4.96 4.11 18.52
C HIS A 167 -5.86 5.02 19.37
N GLU A 168 -5.34 6.15 19.82
CA GLU A 168 -6.05 7.08 20.72
C GLU A 168 -6.69 8.28 19.99
N ARG A 169 -6.74 8.25 18.65
CA ARG A 169 -7.29 9.37 17.89
C ARG A 169 -8.81 9.45 18.05
N PRO A 170 -9.34 10.59 18.53
CA PRO A 170 -10.77 10.73 18.80
C PRO A 170 -11.63 10.60 17.53
N GLU A 171 -11.08 10.92 16.37
CA GLU A 171 -11.78 10.81 15.08
C GLU A 171 -12.19 9.36 14.77
N LEU A 172 -11.43 8.36 15.23
CA LEU A 172 -11.76 6.94 15.03
C LEU A 172 -12.96 6.49 15.87
N ALA A 173 -13.28 7.20 16.95
CA ALA A 173 -14.45 6.93 17.78
C ALA A 173 -15.71 7.67 17.29
N SER A 174 -15.58 8.54 16.29
CA SER A 174 -16.70 9.26 15.70
C SER A 174 -17.47 8.38 14.70
N ALA A 175 -18.77 8.65 14.55
CA ALA A 175 -19.57 7.91 13.58
C ALA A 175 -19.11 8.27 12.15
N PRO A 176 -18.81 7.28 11.28
CA PRO A 176 -18.26 7.53 9.94
C PRO A 176 -19.28 8.12 8.96
N PHE A 177 -20.55 8.20 9.35
CA PHE A 177 -21.61 8.78 8.55
C PHE A 177 -22.57 9.58 9.43
N THR A 178 -23.01 10.72 8.93
CA THR A 178 -24.10 11.49 9.53
C THR A 178 -25.43 10.73 9.42
N ALA A 179 -26.41 11.10 10.25
CA ALA A 179 -27.75 10.51 10.18
C ALA A 179 -28.44 10.69 8.81
N ALA A 180 -28.15 11.79 8.12
CA ALA A 180 -28.64 12.05 6.77
C ALA A 180 -28.00 11.10 5.74
N GLN A 181 -26.69 10.91 5.82
CA GLN A 181 -25.96 9.96 4.96
C GLN A 181 -26.44 8.51 5.21
N LEU A 182 -26.66 8.11 6.47
CA LEU A 182 -27.22 6.80 6.79
C LEU A 182 -28.63 6.61 6.21
N THR A 183 -29.48 7.64 6.25
CA THR A 183 -30.80 7.59 5.60
C THR A 183 -30.68 7.39 4.09
N SER A 184 -29.73 8.06 3.43
CA SER A 184 -29.45 7.89 2.00
C SER A 184 -28.97 6.47 1.67
N ILE A 185 -27.99 5.96 2.42
CA ILE A 185 -27.44 4.60 2.23
C ILE A 185 -28.55 3.56 2.39
N ARG A 186 -29.40 3.69 3.41
CA ARG A 186 -30.53 2.78 3.65
C ARG A 186 -31.57 2.81 2.53
N ALA A 187 -31.66 3.92 1.79
CA ALA A 187 -32.49 4.05 0.59
C ALA A 187 -31.81 3.55 -0.70
N GLY A 188 -30.58 3.01 -0.61
CA GLY A 188 -29.81 2.54 -1.76
C GLY A 188 -29.12 3.65 -2.58
N ALA A 189 -29.06 4.87 -2.04
CA ALA A 189 -28.43 6.02 -2.70
C ALA A 189 -27.01 6.26 -2.18
N ILE A 190 -26.10 6.64 -3.08
CA ILE A 190 -24.72 7.02 -2.72
C ILE A 190 -24.77 8.36 -1.95
N PRO A 191 -24.30 8.39 -0.68
CA PRO A 191 -24.29 9.61 0.11
C PRO A 191 -23.36 10.67 -0.51
N THR A 192 -23.74 11.94 -0.42
CA THR A 192 -22.89 13.08 -0.80
C THR A 192 -22.14 13.62 0.42
N GLY A 193 -21.05 14.37 0.18
CA GLY A 193 -20.20 14.96 1.21
C GLY A 193 -18.94 14.15 1.53
N ASP A 194 -18.13 14.67 2.46
CA ASP A 194 -16.92 14.00 2.94
C ASP A 194 -17.27 12.83 3.89
N LEU A 195 -16.29 11.94 4.08
CA LEU A 195 -16.27 10.88 5.09
C LEU A 195 -15.92 11.45 6.47
#